data_AF-A0ABD0NA59-F1
#
_entry.id   AF-A0ABD0NA59-F1
#
_cell.length_a   1.000
_cell.length_b   1.000
_cell.length_c   1.000
_cell.angle_alpha   90.00
_cell.angle_beta   90.00
_cell.angle_gamma   90.00
#
_symmetry.space_group_name_H-M   'P 1'
#
loop_
_entity.id
_entity.type
_entity.pdbx_description
1 polymer ?
#
loop_
_entity_poly.entity_id
_entity_poly.type
_entity_poly.pdbx_seq_one_letter_code
_entity_poly.pdbx_strand_id
1 'polypeptide(L)' 'PTHHKDIDVIIIRENTEGEYSSLEHENVPGVVESLKIITRVNSLRIAEYAFNLAREKGRHKVTAVHKANI' A
#
# COMPACT_ATOMS: atom_id res chain seq x y z
N PRO A 1 12.74 -18.76 15.69
CA PRO A 1 13.70 -18.28 14.65
C PRO A 1 13.11 -18.46 13.25
N THR A 2 13.31 -17.52 12.33
CA THR A 2 12.81 -17.64 10.95
C THR A 2 13.73 -18.54 10.11
N HIS A 3 13.19 -19.24 9.11
CA HIS A 3 13.95 -20.15 8.23
C HIS A 3 14.98 -19.41 7.34
N HIS A 4 14.68 -18.17 6.96
CA HIS A 4 15.53 -17.38 6.07
C HIS A 4 16.53 -16.54 6.87
N LYS A 5 17.75 -16.42 6.35
CA LYS A 5 18.85 -15.65 6.95
C LYS A 5 18.99 -14.30 6.24
N ASP A 6 19.52 -13.32 6.96
CA ASP A 6 19.94 -12.02 6.43
C ASP A 6 18.83 -11.22 5.73
N ILE A 7 17.59 -11.35 6.20
CA ILE A 7 16.47 -10.54 5.74
C ILE A 7 16.53 -9.16 6.40
N ASP A 8 16.67 -8.13 5.58
CA ASP A 8 16.58 -6.74 6.01
C ASP A 8 15.76 -5.92 5.01
N VAL A 9 14.46 -5.81 5.28
CA VAL A 9 13.49 -5.10 4.45
C VAL A 9 12.64 -4.15 5.30
N ILE A 10 12.26 -3.03 4.70
CA ILE A 10 11.31 -2.08 5.30
C ILE A 10 10.08 -2.08 4.41
N ILE A 11 8.91 -2.34 5.01
CA ILE A 11 7.62 -2.29 4.33
C ILE A 11 6.89 -1.04 4.78
N ILE A 12 6.47 -0.24 3.79
CA ILE A 12 5.71 0.98 4.00
C ILE A 12 4.40 0.77 3.27
N ARG A 13 3.28 0.96 3.97
CA ARG A 13 1.95 0.76 3.42
C ARG A 13 1.07 1.97 3.70
N GLU A 14 0.42 2.45 2.65
CA GLU A 14 -0.66 3.43 2.76
C GLU A 14 -1.79 2.84 3.62
N ASN A 15 -2.31 3.61 4.58
CA ASN A 15 -3.25 3.14 5.59
C ASN A 15 -4.53 4.00 5.71
N THR A 16 -4.79 4.91 4.77
CA THR A 16 -5.94 5.82 4.83
C THR A 16 -6.97 5.58 3.73
N GLU A 17 -6.65 4.85 2.66
CA GLU A 17 -7.56 4.60 1.54
C GLU A 17 -7.50 3.14 1.03
N GLY A 18 -8.07 2.88 -0.15
CA GLY A 18 -8.13 1.54 -0.75
C GLY A 18 -9.01 0.58 0.04
N GLU A 19 -8.41 -0.48 0.62
CA GLU A 19 -9.13 -1.45 1.45
C GLU A 19 -9.71 -0.83 2.73
N TYR A 20 -9.17 0.32 3.16
CA TYR A 20 -9.55 0.94 4.42
C TYR A 20 -10.69 1.95 4.31
N SER A 21 -11.13 2.29 3.08
CA SER A 21 -12.23 3.25 2.90
C SER A 21 -13.61 2.73 3.31
N SER A 22 -13.72 1.43 3.64
CA SER A 22 -14.93 0.81 4.23
C SER A 22 -16.22 1.08 3.42
N LEU A 23 -16.10 1.14 2.10
CA LEU A 23 -17.22 1.41 1.21
C LEU A 23 -17.65 0.10 0.55
N GLU A 24 -18.57 -0.59 1.21
CA GLU A 24 -19.11 -1.88 0.76
C GLU A 24 -20.63 -1.86 0.87
N HIS A 25 -21.32 -2.47 -0.08
CA HIS A 25 -22.79 -2.54 -0.05
C HIS A 25 -23.33 -3.79 -0.75
N GLU A 26 -24.55 -4.16 -0.38
CA GLU A 26 -25.33 -5.24 -0.98
C GLU A 26 -26.64 -4.65 -1.54
N ASN A 27 -26.59 -4.12 -2.76
CA ASN A 27 -27.76 -3.47 -3.37
C ASN A 27 -28.84 -4.49 -3.82
N VAL A 28 -28.42 -5.73 -4.09
CA VAL A 28 -29.27 -6.86 -4.44
C VAL A 28 -28.92 -8.01 -3.50
N PRO A 29 -29.89 -8.72 -2.89
CA PRO A 29 -29.60 -9.85 -2.02
C PRO A 29 -28.70 -10.89 -2.71
N GLY A 30 -27.58 -11.20 -2.09
CA GLY A 30 -26.54 -12.10 -2.58
C GLY A 30 -25.45 -11.47 -3.44
N VAL A 31 -25.49 -10.15 -3.72
CA VAL A 31 -24.49 -9.44 -4.54
C VAL A 31 -23.79 -8.37 -3.71
N VAL A 32 -22.53 -8.64 -3.34
CA VAL A 32 -21.71 -7.73 -2.55
C VAL A 32 -20.72 -6.99 -3.45
N GLU A 33 -20.66 -5.68 -3.31
CA GLU A 33 -19.73 -4.81 -4.00
C GLU A 33 -18.82 -4.10 -3.00
N SER A 34 -17.52 -4.06 -3.31
CA SER A 34 -16.53 -3.26 -2.56
C SER A 34 -15.97 -2.16 -3.47
N LEU A 35 -16.12 -0.91 -3.06
CA LEU A 35 -15.62 0.26 -3.75
C LEU A 35 -14.34 0.73 -3.08
N LYS A 36 -13.24 0.68 -3.81
CA LYS A 36 -11.91 1.08 -3.32
C LYS A 36 -11.49 2.36 -4.02
N ILE A 37 -11.18 3.37 -3.23
CA ILE A 37 -10.75 4.68 -3.74
C ILE A 37 -9.25 4.81 -3.52
N ILE A 38 -8.53 5.21 -4.55
CA ILE A 38 -7.10 5.56 -4.49
C ILE A 38 -6.96 6.97 -5.03
N THR A 39 -6.31 7.84 -4.28
CA THR A 39 -6.15 9.25 -4.65
C THR A 39 -4.70 9.57 -4.96
N ARG A 40 -4.48 10.48 -5.92
CA ARG A 40 -3.14 10.97 -6.24
C ARG A 40 -2.46 11.60 -5.03
N VAL A 41 -3.21 12.35 -4.22
CA VAL A 41 -2.68 13.09 -3.06
C VAL A 41 -2.11 12.12 -2.01
N ASN A 42 -2.87 11.09 -1.62
CA ASN A 42 -2.40 10.13 -0.63
C ASN A 42 -1.29 9.24 -1.19
N SER A 43 -1.38 8.84 -2.46
CA SER A 43 -0.32 8.10 -3.15
C SER A 43 1.01 8.87 -3.20
N LEU A 44 0.97 10.20 -3.43
CA LEU A 44 2.18 11.04 -3.39
C LEU A 44 2.73 11.16 -1.97
N ARG A 45 1.87 11.37 -0.97
CA ARG A 45 2.27 11.49 0.43
C ARG A 45 3.05 10.26 0.91
N ILE A 46 2.57 9.05 0.60
CA ILE A 46 3.27 7.81 0.99
C ILE A 46 4.56 7.60 0.19
N ALA A 47 4.60 8.00 -1.09
CA ALA A 47 5.80 7.94 -1.90
C ALA A 47 6.90 8.87 -1.36
N GLU A 48 6.57 10.12 -1.04
CA GLU A 48 7.49 11.08 -0.43
C GLU A 48 8.06 10.55 0.90
N TYR A 49 7.18 10.03 1.77
CA TYR A 49 7.61 9.39 3.01
C TYR A 49 8.58 8.22 2.76
N ALA A 50 8.29 7.36 1.79
CA ALA A 50 9.12 6.22 1.45
C ALA A 50 10.52 6.63 0.95
N PHE A 51 10.60 7.64 0.08
CA PHE A 51 11.89 8.13 -0.42
C PHE A 51 12.70 8.86 0.66
N ASN A 52 12.04 9.63 1.54
CA ASN A 52 12.70 10.29 2.67
C ASN A 52 13.26 9.27 3.66
N LEU A 53 12.44 8.28 4.05
CA LEU A 53 12.88 7.20 4.94
C LEU A 53 14.03 6.39 4.32
N ALA A 54 13.97 6.10 3.03
CA ALA A 54 15.05 5.41 2.32
C ALA A 54 16.36 6.20 2.41
N ARG A 55 16.32 7.52 2.18
CA ARG A 55 17.50 8.39 2.29
C ARG A 55 18.06 8.42 3.71
N GLU A 56 17.20 8.61 4.71
CA GLU A 56 17.60 8.63 6.13
C GLU A 56 18.21 7.31 6.61
N LYS A 57 17.71 6.18 6.09
CA LYS A 57 18.18 4.83 6.43
C LYS A 57 19.30 4.31 5.54
N GLY A 58 19.84 5.13 4.62
CA GLY A 58 20.90 4.71 3.70
C GLY A 58 20.48 3.61 2.72
N ARG A 59 19.19 3.53 2.37
CA ARG A 59 18.66 2.57 1.39
C ARG A 59 18.80 3.15 -0.02
N HIS A 60 19.26 2.32 -0.95
CA HIS A 60 19.49 2.72 -2.35
C HIS A 60 18.37 2.29 -3.31
N LYS A 61 17.35 1.58 -2.82
CA LYS A 61 16.25 1.06 -3.63
C LYS A 61 14.92 1.24 -2.92
N VAL A 62 13.96 1.83 -3.63
CA VAL A 62 12.54 1.86 -3.28
C VAL A 62 11.79 1.12 -4.39
N THR A 63 10.90 0.20 -4.02
CA THR A 63 10.10 -0.58 -4.97
C THR A 63 8.63 -0.34 -4.70
N ALA A 64 7.91 0.22 -5.68
CA ALA A 64 6.46 0.29 -5.63
C ALA A 64 5.87 -1.08 -6.00
N VAL A 65 5.08 -1.66 -5.10
CA VAL A 65 4.36 -2.93 -5.35
C VAL A 65 2.95 -2.60 -5.80
N HIS A 66 2.53 -3.12 -6.96
CA HIS A 66 1.25 -2.81 -7.57
C HIS A 66 0.71 -3.99 -8.38
N LYS A 67 -0.56 -3.91 -8.79
CA LYS A 67 -1.23 -4.88 -9.67
C LYS A 67 -1.82 -4.17 -10.90
N ALA A 68 -1.02 -3.33 -11.56
CA ALA A 68 -1.49 -2.45 -12.64
C ALA A 68 -1.64 -3.13 -14.01
N ASN A 69 -1.54 -4.47 -14.04
CA ASN A 69 -1.73 -5.26 -15.26
C ASN A 69 -3.19 -5.71 -15.47
N ILE A 70 -4.07 -5.35 -14.53
CA ILE A 70 -5.52 -5.44 -14.61
C ILE A 70 -6.01 -4.01 -14.41
#